data_AF-A0A554JWI6-F1
#
_entry.id   AF-A0A554JWI6-F1
#
_cell.length_a   1.000
_cell.length_b   1.000
_cell.length_c   1.000
_cell.angle_alpha   90.00
_cell.angle_beta   90.00
_cell.angle_gamma   90.00
#
_symmetry.space_group_name_H-M   'P 1'
#
loop_
_entity.id
_entity.type
_entity.pdbx_description
1 polymer ?
#
loop_
_entity_poly.entity_id
_entity_poly.type
_entity_poly.pdbx_seq_one_letter_code
_entity_poly.pdbx_strand_id
1 'polypeptide(L)'
;MKESAIKELLTRAVERIYPSAEFLESRLKNGEQLSLYLGIDPTGPTLHLGHIIPLLKLAQFQALGHKIILLIGDFTGMIGDPTDKTATRKRLTRAEVLENAKLYKEQASRIIQFGGKNPAEIRHNSEWLGKMSFEDVLELCSQITHSQAVKRDMFQKRISEGKDLYIHEFLYPLMQGYDSVAMDVDGEVGGNDQSFNMLVGRDLMKKIKNKEKFVVATKLLTDGAGAKMGKTEGNTVALTDSAADMFGKVMSWPDSMILAGFELCTRVPVEEIKKTQSILN
;
A
#
# COMPACT_ATOMS: atom_id res chain seq x y z
N MET A 1 -27.08 7.47 1.51
CA MET A 1 -25.87 7.26 2.34
C MET A 1 -24.85 6.35 1.67
N LYS A 2 -25.20 5.12 1.24
CA LYS A 2 -24.26 4.18 0.60
C LYS A 2 -23.61 4.72 -0.69
N GLU A 3 -24.38 5.40 -1.56
CA GLU A 3 -23.87 5.92 -2.83
C GLU A 3 -22.86 7.07 -2.67
N SER A 4 -23.11 7.99 -1.73
CA SER A 4 -22.14 9.06 -1.39
C SER A 4 -20.83 8.48 -0.85
N ALA A 5 -20.91 7.43 -0.02
CA ALA A 5 -19.72 6.77 0.53
C ALA A 5 -18.93 6.02 -0.55
N ILE A 6 -19.61 5.39 -1.51
CA ILE A 6 -18.95 4.76 -2.67
C ILE A 6 -18.24 5.82 -3.51
N LYS A 7 -18.90 6.95 -3.80
CA LYS A 7 -18.28 8.04 -4.57
C LYS A 7 -17.03 8.58 -3.89
N GLU A 8 -17.07 8.81 -2.57
CA GLU A 8 -15.89 9.26 -1.82
C GLU A 8 -14.77 8.21 -1.84
N LEU A 9 -15.11 6.92 -1.67
CA LEU A 9 -14.14 5.83 -1.75
C LEU A 9 -13.40 5.79 -3.10
N LEU A 10 -14.11 6.05 -4.20
CA LEU A 10 -13.54 5.99 -5.55
C LEU A 10 -12.75 7.24 -5.93
N THR A 11 -12.84 8.34 -5.19
CA THR A 11 -12.27 9.64 -5.60
C THR A 11 -11.26 10.22 -4.61
N ARG A 12 -11.57 10.22 -3.30
CA ARG A 12 -10.70 10.83 -2.30
C ARG A 12 -9.42 10.04 -2.12
N ALA A 13 -8.27 10.72 -2.19
CA ALA A 13 -6.94 10.12 -2.04
C ALA A 13 -6.63 9.02 -3.08
N VAL A 14 -7.41 8.92 -4.15
CA VAL A 14 -7.20 7.95 -5.24
C VAL A 14 -6.35 8.62 -6.32
N GLU A 15 -5.25 7.96 -6.67
CA GLU A 15 -4.46 8.30 -7.85
C GLU A 15 -5.02 7.58 -9.07
N ARG A 16 -5.23 6.26 -8.94
CA ARG A 16 -5.76 5.43 -10.04
C ARG A 16 -6.43 4.16 -9.53
N ILE A 17 -7.45 3.73 -10.26
CA ILE A 17 -8.12 2.44 -10.05
C ILE A 17 -7.94 1.57 -11.29
N TYR A 18 -7.63 0.29 -11.09
CA TYR A 18 -7.54 -0.70 -12.15
C TYR A 18 -8.56 -1.83 -11.93
N PRO A 19 -9.21 -2.34 -13.00
CA PRO A 19 -9.04 -1.92 -14.40
C PRO A 19 -9.64 -0.55 -14.69
N SER A 20 -10.70 -0.15 -13.96
CA SER A 20 -11.27 1.19 -14.00
C SER A 20 -12.09 1.49 -12.75
N ALA A 21 -12.43 2.76 -12.53
CA ALA A 21 -13.29 3.16 -11.42
C ALA A 21 -14.71 2.58 -11.56
N GLU A 22 -15.23 2.51 -12.79
CA GLU A 22 -16.57 1.98 -13.11
C GLU A 22 -16.65 0.48 -12.82
N PHE A 23 -15.57 -0.27 -13.08
CA PHE A 23 -15.49 -1.68 -12.70
C PHE A 23 -15.69 -1.84 -11.19
N LEU A 24 -14.90 -1.11 -10.39
CA LEU A 24 -15.01 -1.21 -8.93
C LEU A 24 -16.36 -0.68 -8.42
N GLU A 25 -16.86 0.42 -9.00
CA GLU A 25 -18.18 0.96 -8.65
C GLU A 25 -19.29 -0.07 -8.86
N SER A 26 -19.28 -0.78 -10.00
CA SER A 26 -20.27 -1.81 -10.31
C SER A 26 -20.24 -2.94 -9.27
N ARG A 27 -19.05 -3.44 -8.90
CA ARG A 27 -18.86 -4.46 -7.86
C ARG A 27 -19.40 -3.99 -6.50
N LEU A 28 -19.10 -2.76 -6.11
CA LEU A 28 -19.57 -2.16 -4.85
C LEU A 28 -21.11 -2.00 -4.82
N LYS A 29 -21.72 -1.68 -5.96
CA LYS A 29 -23.19 -1.51 -6.08
C LYS A 29 -23.93 -2.85 -6.11
N ASN A 30 -23.29 -3.93 -6.60
CA ASN A 30 -23.87 -5.27 -6.68
C ASN A 30 -24.12 -5.95 -5.32
N GLY A 31 -23.65 -5.36 -4.22
CA GLY A 31 -23.94 -5.83 -2.86
C GLY A 31 -23.13 -7.04 -2.40
N GLU A 32 -22.14 -7.46 -3.17
CA GLU A 32 -21.20 -8.51 -2.78
C GLU A 32 -20.24 -8.05 -1.67
N GLN A 33 -19.84 -8.97 -0.81
CA GLN A 33 -18.77 -8.71 0.16
C GLN A 33 -17.40 -8.94 -0.49
N LEU A 34 -16.81 -7.87 -1.03
CA LEU A 34 -15.44 -7.90 -1.53
C LEU A 34 -14.42 -8.20 -0.43
N SER A 35 -13.36 -8.92 -0.80
CA SER A 35 -12.16 -9.16 0.00
C SER A 35 -10.98 -8.38 -0.57
N LEU A 36 -10.24 -7.67 0.27
CA LEU A 36 -9.10 -6.88 -0.18
C LEU A 36 -8.05 -6.70 0.92
N TYR A 37 -6.83 -6.37 0.51
CA TYR A 37 -5.72 -6.23 1.45
C TYR A 37 -4.86 -4.99 1.22
N LEU A 38 -4.08 -4.67 2.25
CA LEU A 38 -2.91 -3.79 2.21
C LEU A 38 -1.72 -4.58 2.74
N GLY A 39 -0.65 -4.69 1.94
CA GLY A 39 0.63 -5.24 2.38
C GLY A 39 1.52 -4.18 3.02
N ILE A 40 2.14 -4.50 4.16
CA ILE A 40 3.13 -3.66 4.81
C ILE A 40 4.36 -4.50 5.19
N ASP A 41 5.51 -4.13 4.64
CA ASP A 41 6.81 -4.68 5.00
C ASP A 41 7.35 -4.01 6.28
N PRO A 42 7.56 -4.75 7.39
CA PRO A 42 8.00 -4.19 8.67
C PRO A 42 9.47 -3.77 8.68
N THR A 43 9.78 -2.66 8.00
CA THR A 43 11.14 -2.13 7.88
C THR A 43 11.54 -1.19 9.03
N GLY A 44 10.61 -0.87 9.93
CA GLY A 44 10.82 -0.13 11.17
C GLY A 44 9.70 -0.38 12.19
N PRO A 45 9.83 0.06 13.44
CA PRO A 45 8.93 -0.31 14.53
C PRO A 45 7.58 0.42 14.53
N THR A 46 7.42 1.44 13.69
CA THR A 46 6.22 2.29 13.65
C THR A 46 5.71 2.48 12.24
N LEU A 47 4.38 2.46 12.13
CA LEU A 47 3.65 3.03 11.00
C LEU A 47 3.78 4.56 11.04
N HIS A 48 3.59 5.18 9.89
CA HIS A 48 3.70 6.62 9.68
C HIS A 48 2.65 7.09 8.67
N LEU A 49 2.52 8.40 8.44
CA LEU A 49 1.46 8.93 7.56
C LEU A 49 1.37 8.27 6.17
N GLY A 50 2.50 7.92 5.55
CA GLY A 50 2.48 7.15 4.30
C GLY A 50 1.70 5.82 4.36
N HIS A 51 1.69 5.14 5.50
CA HIS A 51 0.90 3.92 5.73
C HIS A 51 -0.55 4.22 6.10
N ILE A 52 -0.82 5.39 6.69
CA ILE A 52 -2.15 5.79 7.14
C ILE A 52 -3.09 6.02 5.95
N ILE A 53 -2.59 6.59 4.85
CA ILE A 53 -3.39 6.89 3.66
C ILE A 53 -4.08 5.63 3.10
N PRO A 54 -3.35 4.54 2.76
CA PRO A 54 -3.99 3.30 2.33
C PRO A 54 -4.78 2.60 3.45
N LEU A 55 -4.41 2.73 4.73
CA LEU A 55 -5.21 2.22 5.85
C LEU A 55 -6.57 2.92 5.97
N LEU A 56 -6.63 4.24 5.76
CA LEU A 56 -7.89 4.98 5.71
C LEU A 56 -8.77 4.50 4.56
N LYS A 57 -8.17 4.15 3.42
CA LYS A 57 -8.91 3.54 2.31
C LYS A 57 -9.47 2.18 2.71
N LEU A 58 -8.69 1.30 3.35
CA LEU A 58 -9.22 0.05 3.91
C LEU A 58 -10.36 0.29 4.90
N ALA A 59 -10.26 1.30 5.77
CA ALA A 59 -11.33 1.65 6.70
C ALA A 59 -12.63 2.06 5.98
N GLN A 60 -12.55 2.72 4.82
CA GLN A 60 -13.72 3.04 3.99
C GLN A 60 -14.37 1.77 3.45
N PHE A 61 -13.59 0.82 2.93
CA PHE A 61 -14.12 -0.48 2.52
C PHE A 61 -14.73 -1.25 3.70
N GLN A 62 -14.07 -1.24 4.86
CA GLN A 62 -14.59 -1.89 6.06
C GLN A 62 -15.92 -1.27 6.51
N ALA A 63 -16.06 0.06 6.47
CA ALA A 63 -17.32 0.73 6.81
C ALA A 63 -18.48 0.35 5.87
N LEU A 64 -18.17 -0.04 4.63
CA LEU A 64 -19.15 -0.55 3.66
C LEU A 64 -19.46 -2.05 3.82
N GLY A 65 -18.83 -2.73 4.78
CA GLY A 65 -19.08 -4.14 5.11
C GLY A 65 -18.11 -5.13 4.44
N HIS A 66 -17.08 -4.67 3.74
CA HIS A 66 -16.12 -5.52 3.04
C HIS A 66 -15.13 -6.19 4.01
N LYS A 67 -14.54 -7.30 3.56
CA LYS A 67 -13.52 -8.04 4.31
C LYS A 67 -12.14 -7.45 4.01
N ILE A 68 -11.51 -6.85 5.02
CA ILE A 68 -10.17 -6.27 4.86
C ILE A 68 -9.10 -7.14 5.53
N ILE A 69 -7.95 -7.23 4.90
CA ILE A 69 -6.80 -7.98 5.38
C ILE A 69 -5.61 -7.01 5.50
N LEU A 70 -5.00 -6.96 6.68
CA LEU A 70 -3.70 -6.32 6.86
C LEU A 70 -2.63 -7.40 6.73
N LEU A 71 -1.92 -7.40 5.61
CA LEU A 71 -0.87 -8.36 5.33
C LEU A 71 0.47 -7.83 5.85
N ILE A 72 1.07 -8.59 6.77
CA ILE A 72 2.41 -8.35 7.28
C ILE A 72 3.40 -9.07 6.37
N GLY A 73 4.26 -8.28 5.72
CA GLY A 73 5.32 -8.76 4.84
C GLY A 73 6.51 -9.30 5.63
N ASP A 74 6.32 -10.35 6.42
CA ASP A 74 7.37 -10.89 7.28
C ASP A 74 8.42 -11.71 6.52
N PHE A 75 8.09 -12.18 5.32
CA PHE A 75 9.03 -12.78 4.38
C PHE A 75 9.62 -11.74 3.41
N THR A 76 8.77 -10.94 2.78
CA THR A 76 9.18 -9.88 1.84
C THR A 76 10.07 -8.82 2.49
N GLY A 77 9.79 -8.48 3.75
CA GLY A 77 10.60 -7.53 4.52
C GLY A 77 12.04 -7.97 4.77
N MET A 78 12.34 -9.27 4.71
CA MET A 78 13.72 -9.79 4.80
C MET A 78 14.52 -9.50 3.51
N ILE A 79 13.84 -9.46 2.37
CA ILE A 79 14.43 -9.27 1.04
C ILE A 79 14.51 -7.77 0.71
N GLY A 80 13.44 -7.04 1.01
CA GLY A 80 13.33 -5.60 0.88
C GLY A 80 12.84 -5.16 -0.50
N ASP A 81 11.77 -4.38 -0.50
CA ASP A 81 11.22 -3.81 -1.73
C ASP A 81 12.19 -2.82 -2.42
N PRO A 82 12.53 -3.03 -3.71
CA PRO A 82 13.38 -2.12 -4.46
C PRO A 82 12.64 -0.93 -5.07
N THR A 83 11.29 -0.85 -5.00
CA THR A 83 10.44 0.19 -5.64
C THR A 83 10.99 1.62 -5.58
N ASP A 84 11.57 1.98 -4.44
CA ASP A 84 11.77 3.39 -4.05
C ASP A 84 13.22 3.78 -3.76
N LYS A 85 14.18 2.86 -3.91
CA LYS A 85 15.55 3.05 -3.45
C LYS A 85 16.57 2.96 -4.56
N THR A 86 17.47 3.93 -4.60
CA THR A 86 18.61 4.02 -5.52
C THR A 86 19.81 3.17 -5.08
N ALA A 87 19.71 2.53 -3.91
CA ALA A 87 20.71 1.65 -3.32
C ALA A 87 20.06 0.38 -2.74
N THR A 88 20.80 -0.71 -2.70
CA THR A 88 20.36 -2.00 -2.16
C THR A 88 19.96 -1.88 -0.68
N ARG A 89 18.81 -2.47 -0.30
CA ARG A 89 18.35 -2.45 1.11
C ARG A 89 19.28 -3.26 2.00
N LYS A 90 19.44 -2.81 3.26
CA LYS A 90 19.97 -3.66 4.33
C LYS A 90 18.97 -4.80 4.57
N ARG A 91 19.44 -6.04 4.49
CA ARG A 91 18.64 -7.23 4.80
C ARG A 91 18.30 -7.25 6.29
N LEU A 92 17.05 -7.57 6.60
CA LEU A 92 16.58 -7.76 7.97
C LEU A 92 16.42 -9.26 8.23
N THR A 93 16.73 -9.69 9.44
CA THR A 93 16.41 -11.03 9.91
C THR A 93 14.91 -11.14 10.18
N ARG A 94 14.37 -12.36 10.12
CA ARG A 94 12.96 -12.61 10.47
C ARG A 94 12.62 -12.09 11.89
N ALA A 95 13.53 -12.25 12.83
CA ALA A 95 13.34 -11.78 14.21
C ALA A 95 13.20 -10.25 14.28
N GLU A 96 14.06 -9.51 13.56
CA GLU A 96 13.95 -8.04 13.47
C GLU A 96 12.64 -7.60 12.81
N VAL A 97 12.24 -8.29 11.73
CA VAL A 97 10.98 -7.98 11.02
C VAL A 97 9.76 -8.23 11.93
N LEU A 98 9.76 -9.32 12.68
CA LEU A 98 8.68 -9.61 13.63
C LEU A 98 8.66 -8.65 14.82
N GLU A 99 9.81 -8.24 15.35
CA GLU A 99 9.87 -7.24 16.42
C GLU A 99 9.37 -5.87 15.92
N ASN A 100 9.73 -5.49 14.68
CA ASN A 100 9.21 -4.28 14.04
C ASN A 100 7.67 -4.31 13.90
N ALA A 101 7.12 -5.47 13.54
CA ALA A 101 5.68 -5.64 13.31
C ALA A 101 4.84 -5.71 14.60
N LYS A 102 5.47 -5.90 15.76
CA LYS A 102 4.82 -6.20 17.04
C LYS A 102 3.69 -5.22 17.42
N LEU A 103 3.91 -3.93 17.17
CA LEU A 103 2.95 -2.88 17.49
C LEU A 103 2.07 -2.48 16.30
N TYR A 104 2.22 -3.10 15.12
CA TYR A 104 1.49 -2.68 13.92
C TYR A 104 0.00 -2.90 14.07
N LYS A 105 -0.44 -4.01 14.67
CA LYS A 105 -1.85 -4.26 14.96
C LYS A 105 -2.44 -3.18 15.85
N GLU A 106 -1.76 -2.84 16.94
CA GLU A 106 -2.20 -1.80 17.87
C GLU A 106 -2.28 -0.44 17.18
N GLN A 107 -1.25 -0.07 16.41
CA GLN A 107 -1.23 1.18 15.67
C GLN A 107 -2.33 1.25 14.60
N ALA A 108 -2.52 0.18 13.82
CA ALA A 108 -3.57 0.08 12.81
C ALA A 108 -4.98 0.09 13.42
N SER A 109 -5.15 -0.39 14.66
CA SER A 109 -6.44 -0.42 15.36
C SER A 109 -7.05 0.97 15.58
N ARG A 110 -6.24 2.03 15.50
CA ARG A 110 -6.70 3.43 15.53
C ARG A 110 -7.50 3.81 14.28
N ILE A 111 -7.37 3.05 13.19
CA ILE A 111 -7.94 3.36 11.87
C ILE A 111 -8.93 2.28 11.42
N ILE A 112 -8.58 1.01 11.60
CA ILE A 112 -9.38 -0.16 11.20
C ILE A 112 -9.79 -0.98 12.43
N GLN A 113 -10.93 -1.67 12.32
CA GLN A 113 -11.51 -2.43 13.43
C GLN A 113 -11.10 -3.91 13.37
N PHE A 114 -10.56 -4.45 14.46
CA PHE A 114 -10.25 -5.88 14.59
C PHE A 114 -11.34 -6.68 15.33
N GLY A 115 -12.50 -6.05 15.59
CA GLY A 115 -13.69 -6.66 16.17
C GLY A 115 -14.97 -6.23 15.44
N GLY A 116 -16.13 -6.67 15.91
CA GLY A 116 -17.43 -6.27 15.36
C GLY A 116 -17.91 -7.15 14.19
N LYS A 117 -18.67 -6.56 13.27
CA LYS A 117 -19.42 -7.29 12.22
C LYS A 117 -18.54 -7.84 11.09
N ASN A 118 -17.46 -7.14 10.76
CA ASN A 118 -16.50 -7.50 9.71
C ASN A 118 -15.07 -7.16 10.18
N PRO A 119 -14.55 -7.89 11.18
CA PRO A 119 -13.24 -7.62 11.75
C PRO A 119 -12.14 -7.77 10.69
N ALA A 120 -11.14 -6.89 10.75
CA ALA A 120 -9.96 -7.00 9.93
C ALA A 120 -9.18 -8.28 10.28
N GLU A 121 -8.66 -8.95 9.25
CA GLU A 121 -7.79 -10.11 9.39
C GLU A 121 -6.32 -9.67 9.34
N ILE A 122 -5.44 -10.29 10.13
CA ILE A 122 -3.99 -10.13 9.99
C ILE A 122 -3.44 -11.42 9.44
N ARG A 123 -2.61 -11.32 8.40
CA ARG A 123 -1.93 -12.44 7.77
C ARG A 123 -0.46 -12.16 7.61
N HIS A 124 0.33 -13.21 7.50
CA HIS A 124 1.78 -13.13 7.32
C HIS A 124 2.16 -13.84 6.03
N ASN A 125 2.88 -13.17 5.12
CA ASN A 125 3.20 -13.81 3.84
C ASN A 125 4.20 -14.96 3.95
N SER A 126 4.92 -15.11 5.07
CA SER A 126 5.67 -16.33 5.36
C SER A 126 4.80 -17.59 5.48
N GLU A 127 3.49 -17.46 5.69
CA GLU A 127 2.55 -18.60 5.73
C GLU A 127 2.55 -19.42 4.43
N TRP A 128 2.81 -18.77 3.29
CA TRP A 128 2.89 -19.38 1.96
C TRP A 128 4.28 -19.22 1.33
N LEU A 129 4.88 -18.02 1.34
CA LEU A 129 6.19 -17.79 0.72
C LEU A 129 7.31 -18.60 1.40
N GLY A 130 7.22 -18.78 2.73
CA GLY A 130 8.20 -19.55 3.50
C GLY A 130 8.13 -21.06 3.26
N LYS A 131 7.10 -21.55 2.54
CA LYS A 131 6.88 -22.97 2.25
C LYS A 131 7.08 -23.31 0.76
N MET A 132 7.32 -22.32 -0.09
CA MET A 132 7.55 -22.56 -1.51
C MET A 132 8.81 -23.40 -1.71
N SER A 133 8.66 -24.48 -2.45
CA SER A 133 9.80 -25.22 -2.99
C SER A 133 10.47 -24.40 -4.10
N PHE A 134 11.68 -24.81 -4.49
CA PHE A 134 12.34 -24.17 -5.62
C PHE A 134 11.56 -24.36 -6.93
N GLU A 135 10.85 -25.48 -7.08
CA GLU A 135 9.96 -25.74 -8.22
C GLU A 135 8.81 -24.72 -8.28
N ASP A 136 8.15 -24.45 -7.15
CA ASP A 136 7.09 -23.44 -7.05
C ASP A 136 7.61 -22.03 -7.44
N VAL A 137 8.84 -21.72 -7.04
CA VAL A 137 9.48 -20.44 -7.40
C VAL A 137 9.74 -20.36 -8.90
N LEU A 138 10.20 -21.44 -9.54
CA LEU A 138 10.42 -21.48 -10.99
C LEU A 138 9.10 -21.35 -11.77
N GLU A 139 8.03 -22.02 -11.32
CA GLU A 139 6.69 -21.88 -11.91
C GLU A 139 6.15 -20.44 -11.77
N LEU A 140 6.39 -19.81 -10.62
CA LEU A 140 6.03 -18.40 -10.43
C LEU A 140 6.85 -17.49 -11.35
N CYS A 141 8.14 -17.76 -11.52
CA CYS A 141 9.00 -17.01 -12.44
C CYS A 141 8.55 -17.13 -13.91
N SER A 142 7.96 -18.25 -14.32
CA SER A 142 7.45 -18.40 -15.69
C SER A 142 6.21 -17.54 -15.98
N GLN A 143 5.61 -16.92 -14.96
CA GLN A 143 4.44 -16.05 -15.12
C GLN A 143 4.78 -14.63 -15.57
N ILE A 144 6.05 -14.22 -15.54
CA ILE A 144 6.50 -12.88 -15.98
C ILE A 144 7.73 -13.01 -16.87
N THR A 145 7.80 -12.19 -17.93
CA THR A 145 8.99 -12.14 -18.77
C THR A 145 10.02 -11.17 -18.19
N HIS A 146 11.31 -11.44 -18.44
CA HIS A 146 12.38 -10.49 -18.09
C HIS A 146 12.12 -9.09 -18.68
N SER A 147 11.66 -9.01 -19.93
CA SER A 147 11.35 -7.75 -20.60
C SER A 147 10.22 -6.97 -19.94
N GLN A 148 9.26 -7.63 -19.29
CA GLN A 148 8.23 -6.95 -18.49
C GLN A 148 8.82 -6.47 -17.16
N ALA A 149 9.60 -7.31 -16.49
CA ALA A 149 10.19 -6.98 -15.21
C ALA A 149 11.13 -5.76 -15.32
N VAL A 150 11.98 -5.70 -16.35
CA VAL A 150 12.99 -4.65 -16.51
C VAL A 150 12.40 -3.28 -16.89
N LYS A 151 11.19 -3.23 -17.47
CA LYS A 151 10.53 -1.98 -17.88
C LYS A 151 10.18 -1.04 -16.72
N ARG A 152 10.26 -1.53 -15.49
CA ARG A 152 10.03 -0.73 -14.30
C ARG A 152 10.99 0.46 -14.24
N ASP A 153 10.46 1.66 -13.99
CA ASP A 153 11.21 2.92 -13.99
C ASP A 153 12.48 2.87 -13.11
N MET A 154 12.39 2.23 -11.94
CA MET A 154 13.54 2.07 -11.04
C MET A 154 14.67 1.22 -11.65
N PHE A 155 14.33 0.12 -12.35
CA PHE A 155 15.33 -0.71 -13.03
C PHE A 155 15.89 0.02 -14.25
N GLN A 156 15.05 0.68 -15.04
CA GLN A 156 15.49 1.51 -16.17
C GLN A 156 16.46 2.61 -15.72
N LYS A 157 16.16 3.29 -14.62
CA LYS A 157 17.02 4.32 -14.04
C LYS A 157 18.37 3.75 -13.60
N ARG A 158 18.41 2.64 -12.85
CA ARG A 158 19.67 2.02 -12.43
C ARG A 158 20.50 1.52 -13.61
N ILE A 159 19.88 0.95 -14.64
CA ILE A 159 20.56 0.56 -15.87
C ILE A 159 21.20 1.79 -16.54
N SER A 160 20.44 2.89 -16.67
CA SER A 160 20.96 4.14 -17.26
C SER A 160 22.09 4.77 -16.46
N GLU A 161 22.10 4.56 -15.14
CA GLU A 161 23.14 5.01 -14.21
C GLU A 161 24.32 4.03 -14.10
N GLY A 162 24.32 2.91 -14.84
CA GLY A 162 25.36 1.89 -14.76
C GLY A 162 25.43 1.16 -13.41
N LYS A 163 24.33 1.14 -12.65
CA LYS A 163 24.24 0.46 -11.36
C LYS A 163 23.79 -0.98 -11.53
N ASP A 164 24.39 -1.87 -10.74
CA ASP A 164 24.04 -3.30 -10.72
C ASP A 164 22.56 -3.51 -10.39
N LEU A 165 21.98 -4.58 -10.94
CA LEU A 165 20.65 -5.08 -10.59
C LEU A 165 20.78 -6.53 -10.13
N TYR A 166 20.37 -6.84 -8.90
CA TYR A 166 20.49 -8.20 -8.40
C TYR A 166 19.26 -9.04 -8.76
N ILE A 167 19.47 -10.32 -9.13
CA ILE A 167 18.39 -11.23 -9.56
C ILE A 167 17.26 -11.33 -8.53
N HIS A 168 17.58 -11.37 -7.24
CA HIS A 168 16.58 -11.46 -6.18
C HIS A 168 15.64 -10.24 -6.12
N GLU A 169 16.05 -9.07 -6.62
CA GLU A 169 15.19 -7.88 -6.70
C GLU A 169 14.07 -8.05 -7.74
N PHE A 170 14.30 -8.86 -8.77
CA PHE A 170 13.29 -9.19 -9.78
C PHE A 170 12.24 -10.18 -9.25
N LEU A 171 12.56 -10.91 -8.18
CA LEU A 171 11.62 -11.83 -7.54
C LEU A 171 10.64 -11.11 -6.61
N TYR A 172 10.98 -9.91 -6.14
CA TYR A 172 10.15 -9.16 -5.20
C TYR A 172 8.71 -8.90 -5.72
N PRO A 173 8.52 -8.37 -6.94
CA PRO A 173 7.17 -8.17 -7.48
C PRO A 173 6.37 -9.46 -7.63
N LEU A 174 7.05 -10.59 -7.90
CA LEU A 174 6.41 -11.90 -7.99
C LEU A 174 5.93 -12.39 -6.62
N MET A 175 6.76 -12.26 -5.58
CA MET A 175 6.38 -12.63 -4.21
C MET A 175 5.18 -11.81 -3.72
N GLN A 176 5.25 -10.48 -3.84
CA GLN A 176 4.13 -9.61 -3.46
C GLN A 176 2.88 -9.89 -4.31
N GLY A 177 3.05 -10.15 -5.61
CA GLY A 177 1.93 -10.51 -6.48
C GLY A 177 1.30 -11.85 -6.09
N TYR A 178 2.11 -12.83 -5.67
CA TYR A 178 1.63 -14.14 -5.22
C TYR A 178 0.86 -14.07 -3.91
N ASP A 179 1.12 -13.08 -3.05
CA ASP A 179 0.31 -12.81 -1.86
C ASP A 179 -1.19 -12.68 -2.20
N SER A 180 -1.50 -12.05 -3.34
CA SER A 180 -2.88 -11.96 -3.85
C SER A 180 -3.48 -13.32 -4.17
N VAL A 181 -2.69 -14.20 -4.79
CA VAL A 181 -3.10 -15.56 -5.22
C VAL A 181 -3.30 -16.47 -4.02
N ALA A 182 -2.41 -16.39 -3.03
CA ALA A 182 -2.47 -17.17 -1.81
C ALA A 182 -3.69 -16.81 -0.95
N MET A 183 -4.07 -15.53 -0.91
CA MET A 183 -5.24 -15.05 -0.16
C MET A 183 -6.56 -15.10 -0.94
N ASP A 184 -6.51 -15.31 -2.27
CA ASP A 184 -7.67 -15.31 -3.19
C ASP A 184 -8.57 -14.06 -3.02
N VAL A 185 -7.96 -12.88 -3.00
CA VAL A 185 -8.66 -11.61 -2.77
C VAL A 185 -9.34 -11.05 -4.02
N ASP A 186 -10.32 -10.17 -3.85
CA ASP A 186 -10.93 -9.39 -4.92
C ASP A 186 -10.12 -8.13 -5.28
N GLY A 187 -9.32 -7.60 -4.35
CA GLY A 187 -8.51 -6.43 -4.64
C GLY A 187 -7.35 -6.14 -3.69
N GLU A 188 -6.57 -5.12 -4.04
CA GLU A 188 -5.44 -4.62 -3.25
C GLU A 188 -5.45 -3.10 -3.22
N VAL A 189 -5.04 -2.53 -2.08
CA VAL A 189 -4.85 -1.10 -1.88
C VAL A 189 -3.37 -0.84 -1.56
N GLY A 190 -2.80 0.20 -2.13
CA GLY A 190 -1.43 0.60 -1.86
C GLY A 190 -1.11 1.98 -2.44
N GLY A 191 0.05 2.53 -2.10
CA GLY A 191 0.54 3.76 -2.70
C GLY A 191 0.77 3.62 -4.21
N ASN A 192 0.71 4.73 -4.95
CA ASN A 192 0.92 4.71 -6.41
C ASN A 192 2.31 4.22 -6.84
N ASP A 193 3.29 4.27 -5.95
CA ASP A 193 4.62 3.68 -6.11
C ASP A 193 4.60 2.15 -6.17
N GLN A 194 3.65 1.53 -5.48
CA GLN A 194 3.45 0.08 -5.48
C GLN A 194 2.67 -0.43 -6.70
N SER A 195 2.21 0.46 -7.59
CA SER A 195 1.32 0.09 -8.71
C SER A 195 1.86 -1.07 -9.55
N PHE A 196 3.17 -1.10 -9.82
CA PHE A 196 3.78 -2.20 -10.57
C PHE A 196 3.60 -3.55 -9.87
N ASN A 197 3.94 -3.65 -8.59
CA ASN A 197 3.83 -4.88 -7.82
C ASN A 197 2.35 -5.31 -7.70
N MET A 198 1.44 -4.37 -7.47
CA MET A 198 0.00 -4.65 -7.37
C MET A 198 -0.59 -5.17 -8.68
N LEU A 199 -0.14 -4.62 -9.83
CA LEU A 199 -0.52 -5.07 -11.16
C LEU A 199 0.03 -6.45 -11.51
N VAL A 200 1.26 -6.78 -11.08
CA VAL A 200 1.77 -8.16 -11.16
C VAL A 200 0.84 -9.11 -10.41
N GLY A 201 0.39 -8.75 -9.20
CA GLY A 201 -0.61 -9.54 -8.47
C GLY A 201 -1.95 -9.67 -9.19
N ARG A 202 -2.40 -8.63 -9.91
CA ARG A 202 -3.61 -8.68 -10.74
C ARG A 202 -3.44 -9.65 -11.93
N ASP A 203 -2.31 -9.59 -12.61
CA ASP A 203 -2.00 -10.50 -13.73
C ASP A 203 -1.90 -11.95 -13.26
N LEU A 204 -1.26 -12.20 -12.11
CA LEU A 204 -1.17 -13.53 -11.50
C LEU A 204 -2.54 -14.07 -11.10
N MET A 205 -3.41 -13.26 -10.49
CA MET A 205 -4.79 -13.64 -10.18
C MET A 205 -5.56 -14.03 -11.44
N LYS A 206 -5.37 -13.31 -12.55
CA LYS A 206 -6.00 -13.66 -13.81
C LYS A 206 -5.47 -14.97 -14.38
N LYS A 207 -4.15 -15.18 -14.39
CA LYS A 207 -3.53 -16.38 -14.97
C LYS A 207 -3.80 -17.64 -14.16
N ILE A 208 -3.69 -17.57 -12.84
CA ILE A 208 -3.72 -18.75 -11.95
C ILE A 208 -5.14 -19.05 -11.45
N LYS A 209 -5.95 -18.03 -11.18
CA LYS A 209 -7.29 -18.18 -10.59
C LYS A 209 -8.42 -17.81 -11.55
N ASN A 210 -8.11 -17.30 -12.75
CA ASN A 210 -9.08 -16.74 -13.68
C ASN A 210 -9.99 -15.66 -13.04
N LYS A 211 -9.45 -14.90 -12.07
CA LYS A 211 -10.20 -13.90 -11.29
C LYS A 211 -9.72 -12.49 -11.59
N GLU A 212 -10.66 -11.59 -11.85
CA GLU A 212 -10.39 -10.16 -12.07
C GLU A 212 -10.21 -9.43 -10.73
N LYS A 213 -8.96 -9.17 -10.36
CA LYS A 213 -8.59 -8.46 -9.12
C LYS A 213 -8.50 -6.94 -9.33
N PHE A 214 -9.23 -6.11 -8.59
CA PHE A 214 -9.08 -4.66 -8.69
C PHE A 214 -7.84 -4.14 -7.92
N VAL A 215 -7.33 -2.99 -8.31
CA VAL A 215 -6.24 -2.28 -7.60
C VAL A 215 -6.67 -0.85 -7.35
N VAL A 216 -6.50 -0.36 -6.12
CA VAL A 216 -6.67 1.05 -5.75
C VAL A 216 -5.31 1.62 -5.38
N ALA A 217 -4.71 2.36 -6.32
CA ALA A 217 -3.49 3.12 -6.09
C ALA A 217 -3.85 4.46 -5.45
N THR A 218 -3.37 4.70 -4.22
CA THR A 218 -3.58 5.96 -3.52
C THR A 218 -2.52 6.98 -3.87
N LYS A 219 -2.87 8.26 -3.81
CA LYS A 219 -1.91 9.36 -3.87
C LYS A 219 -0.90 9.23 -2.74
N LEU A 220 0.31 9.74 -2.97
CA LEU A 220 1.33 9.83 -1.94
C LEU A 220 1.37 11.24 -1.37
N LEU A 221 1.70 11.34 -0.08
CA LEU A 221 1.98 12.63 0.54
C LEU A 221 3.40 13.06 0.16
N THR A 222 3.49 14.09 -0.68
CA THR A 222 4.75 14.69 -1.13
C THR A 222 4.85 16.13 -0.63
N ASP A 223 6.07 16.63 -0.49
CA ASP A 223 6.31 18.06 -0.31
C ASP A 223 6.12 18.85 -1.61
N GLY A 224 6.25 20.18 -1.53
CA GLY A 224 6.13 21.07 -2.69
C GLY A 224 7.19 20.86 -3.78
N ALA A 225 8.27 20.13 -3.49
CA ALA A 225 9.29 19.73 -4.47
C ALA A 225 9.01 18.32 -5.05
N GLY A 226 7.92 17.66 -4.66
CA GLY A 226 7.55 16.31 -5.09
C GLY A 226 8.33 15.20 -4.37
N ALA A 227 9.13 15.50 -3.35
CA ALA A 227 9.78 14.48 -2.56
C ALA A 227 8.78 13.84 -1.58
N LYS A 228 8.81 12.51 -1.50
CA LYS A 228 7.92 11.76 -0.60
C LYS A 228 8.26 12.07 0.86
N MET A 229 7.21 12.21 1.68
CA MET A 229 7.35 12.24 3.13
C MET A 229 8.08 10.98 3.63
N GLY A 230 9.16 11.19 4.37
CA GLY A 230 10.06 10.13 4.85
C GLY A 230 11.39 9.98 4.12
N LYS A 231 11.66 10.80 3.09
CA LYS A 231 12.99 10.85 2.45
C LYS A 231 13.97 11.81 3.12
N THR A 232 13.49 12.82 3.82
CA THR A 232 14.31 13.80 4.56
C THR A 232 14.23 13.47 6.05
N GLU A 233 15.39 13.37 6.73
CA GLU A 233 15.45 13.19 8.17
C GLU A 233 14.62 14.29 8.87
N GLY A 234 13.69 13.89 9.75
CA GLY A 234 12.90 14.81 10.57
C GLY A 234 11.44 15.05 10.17
N ASN A 235 11.05 14.82 8.91
CA ASN A 235 9.68 15.16 8.46
C ASN A 235 8.65 14.01 8.56
N THR A 236 9.06 12.82 9.01
CA THR A 236 8.12 11.69 9.16
C THR A 236 7.29 11.82 10.44
N VAL A 237 5.97 11.86 10.31
CA VAL A 237 5.04 11.75 11.44
C VAL A 237 4.73 10.26 11.67
N ALA A 238 5.26 9.72 12.76
CA ALA A 238 5.05 8.34 13.19
C ALA A 238 3.81 8.23 14.09
N LEU A 239 3.14 7.08 14.09
CA LEU A 239 1.98 6.86 14.97
C LEU A 239 2.34 6.72 16.44
N THR A 240 3.62 6.50 16.75
CA THR A 240 4.17 6.43 18.11
C THR A 240 4.71 7.77 18.62
N ASP A 241 4.72 8.83 17.80
CA ASP A 241 5.12 10.16 18.25
C ASP A 241 4.20 10.68 19.37
N SER A 242 4.71 11.53 20.26
CA SER A 242 3.86 12.21 21.24
C SER A 242 2.88 13.16 20.53
N ALA A 243 1.76 13.50 21.17
CA ALA A 243 0.80 14.45 20.60
C ALA A 243 1.45 15.81 20.27
N ALA A 244 2.40 16.25 21.10
CA ALA A 244 3.16 17.49 20.89
C ALA A 244 4.09 17.37 19.67
N ASP A 245 4.79 16.24 19.50
CA ASP A 245 5.68 16.03 18.36
C ASP A 245 4.90 15.89 17.04
N MET A 246 3.79 15.15 17.04
CA MET A 246 2.91 15.07 15.87
C MET A 246 2.41 16.45 15.47
N PHE A 247 1.94 17.25 16.44
CA PHE A 247 1.49 18.61 16.19
C PHE A 247 2.62 19.48 15.64
N GLY A 248 3.80 19.49 16.28
CA GLY A 248 4.95 20.27 15.84
C GLY A 248 5.40 19.93 14.41
N LYS A 249 5.46 18.63 14.08
CA LYS A 249 5.81 18.16 12.73
C LYS A 249 4.77 18.61 11.68
N VAL A 250 3.48 18.44 11.95
CA VAL A 250 2.41 18.87 11.03
C VAL A 250 2.41 20.40 10.84
N MET A 251 2.63 21.17 11.92
CA MET A 251 2.72 22.63 11.85
C MET A 251 3.96 23.14 11.12
N SER A 252 4.98 22.29 10.93
CA SER A 252 6.18 22.63 10.17
C SER A 252 6.03 22.41 8.66
N TRP A 253 4.91 21.86 8.21
CA TRP A 253 4.66 21.62 6.79
C TRP A 253 4.55 22.93 6.01
N PRO A 254 5.12 23.02 4.80
CA PRO A 254 4.91 24.16 3.92
C PRO A 254 3.44 24.25 3.48
N ASP A 255 2.98 25.46 3.16
CA ASP A 255 1.59 25.71 2.77
C ASP A 255 1.10 24.83 1.61
N SER A 256 2.01 24.50 0.69
CA SER A 256 1.75 23.60 -0.46
C SER A 256 1.29 22.20 -0.04
N MET A 257 1.59 21.77 1.18
CA MET A 257 1.17 20.47 1.73
C MET A 257 -0.16 20.51 2.47
N ILE A 258 -0.69 21.69 2.84
CA ILE A 258 -1.88 21.79 3.70
C ILE A 258 -3.08 21.11 3.06
N LEU A 259 -3.37 21.42 1.79
CA LEU A 259 -4.51 20.84 1.07
C LEU A 259 -4.36 19.33 0.88
N ALA A 260 -3.15 18.86 0.55
CA ALA A 260 -2.87 17.43 0.46
C ALA A 260 -3.01 16.73 1.82
N GLY A 261 -2.57 17.36 2.91
CA GLY A 261 -2.76 16.88 4.27
C GLY A 261 -4.23 16.68 4.60
N PHE A 262 -5.09 17.66 4.29
CA PHE A 262 -6.53 17.53 4.48
C PHE A 262 -7.15 16.41 3.64
N GLU A 263 -6.82 16.33 2.35
CA GLU A 263 -7.36 15.29 1.46
C GLU A 263 -6.96 13.89 1.93
N LEU A 264 -5.66 13.69 2.20
CA LEU A 264 -5.03 12.38 2.36
C LEU A 264 -5.05 11.86 3.81
N CYS A 265 -4.97 12.75 4.81
CA CYS A 265 -4.76 12.36 6.20
C CYS A 265 -5.99 12.58 7.10
N THR A 266 -7.07 13.18 6.59
CA THR A 266 -8.26 13.51 7.40
C THR A 266 -9.56 12.95 6.82
N ARG A 267 -10.66 13.15 7.54
CA ARG A 267 -12.05 12.88 7.09
C ARG A 267 -12.85 14.16 6.88
N VAL A 268 -12.17 15.32 6.82
CA VAL A 268 -12.82 16.62 6.59
C VAL A 268 -13.58 16.56 5.25
N PRO A 269 -14.83 17.05 5.17
CA PRO A 269 -15.59 17.05 3.93
C PRO A 269 -14.90 17.84 2.82
N VAL A 270 -14.99 17.36 1.57
CA VAL A 270 -14.34 18.00 0.42
C VAL A 270 -14.76 19.48 0.25
N GLU A 271 -16.01 19.81 0.57
CA GLU A 271 -16.49 21.19 0.50
C GLU A 271 -15.82 22.12 1.53
N GLU A 272 -15.40 21.60 2.68
CA GLU A 272 -14.60 22.38 3.64
C GLU A 272 -13.15 22.55 3.16
N ILE A 273 -12.56 21.52 2.54
CA ILE A 273 -11.22 21.60 1.94
C ILE A 273 -11.18 22.70 0.86
N LYS A 274 -12.22 22.80 0.03
CA LYS A 274 -12.34 23.86 -0.99
C LYS A 274 -12.41 25.27 -0.37
N LYS A 275 -13.05 25.43 0.78
CA LYS A 275 -13.06 26.71 1.51
C LYS A 275 -11.66 27.06 2.00
N THR A 276 -10.92 26.11 2.56
CA THR A 276 -9.51 26.32 2.97
C THR A 276 -8.64 26.70 1.78
N GLN A 277 -8.85 26.08 0.61
CA GLN A 277 -8.13 26.44 -0.62
C GLN A 277 -8.33 27.91 -1.02
N SER A 278 -9.53 28.46 -0.82
CA SER A 278 -9.81 29.88 -1.11
C SER A 278 -9.16 30.87 -0.15
N ILE A 279 -8.65 30.40 1.00
CA ILE A 279 -7.97 31.22 2.01
C ILE A 279 -6.44 31.18 1.82
N LEU A 280 -5.91 30.08 1.28
CA LEU A 280 -4.48 29.89 1.02
C LEU A 280 -3.98 30.53 -0.28
N ASN A 281 -4.92 30.82 -1.21
CA ASN A 281 -4.66 31.53 -2.47
C ASN A 281 -4.96 33.02 -2.32
#